data_AF-A0A939L5R6-F1
#
_entry.id   AF-A0A939L5R6-F1
#
_cell.length_a   1.000
_cell.length_b   1.000
_cell.length_c   1.000
_cell.angle_alpha   90.00
_cell.angle_beta   90.00
_cell.angle_gamma   90.00
#
_symmetry.space_group_name_H-M   'P 1'
#
loop_
_entity.id
_entity.type
_entity.pdbx_description
1 polymer ?
#
loop_
_entity_poly.entity_id
_entity_poly.type
_entity_poly.pdbx_seq_one_letter_code
_entity_poly.pdbx_strand_id
1 'polypeptide(L)'
;MVEQGDAAREARETRGVRETRGVWEAREAPVVHEVPYRAQWESAELVRAIVDGQLDAARDPRWGQSGAATPEEYAWWSWRLCGVACLRMALEHWWGVTPTAMALAAECVAAGAYVRDGESLRGLVHAPFADYVRRRWGLVAWARELTPAQVAAEVVGGRLVMVSVHPSIREPDGPEPVRRGGHLVLAVGTTDTALVIHNPSGFPGETQAFARVPWRAFGRFYAGRGIVLAPPGADRQELSGSPTG
;
A
#
# COMPACT_ATOMS: atom_id res chain seq x y z
N MET A 1 -65.28 69.17 11.55
CA MET A 1 -64.48 69.04 10.31
C MET A 1 -63.65 67.79 10.49
N VAL A 2 -64.14 66.63 10.02
CA VAL A 2 -63.68 65.87 8.83
C VAL A 2 -62.15 65.68 8.87
N GLU A 3 -61.55 64.48 8.92
CA GLU A 3 -61.72 63.21 8.19
C GLU A 3 -61.15 62.06 9.07
N GLN A 4 -61.79 60.89 9.23
CA GLN A 4 -61.87 59.69 8.36
C GLN A 4 -60.56 58.88 8.18
N GLY A 5 -60.72 57.53 8.29
CA GLY A 5 -59.78 56.48 7.82
C GLY A 5 -59.00 55.79 8.94
N ASP A 6 -59.50 54.78 9.66
CA ASP A 6 -59.87 53.42 9.25
C ASP A 6 -58.68 52.56 8.75
N ALA A 7 -58.30 51.53 9.53
CA ALA A 7 -57.96 50.18 9.07
C ALA A 7 -57.15 49.38 10.12
N ALA A 8 -57.63 48.17 10.36
CA ALA A 8 -57.18 47.19 11.33
C ALA A 8 -56.13 46.22 10.76
N ARG A 9 -55.43 45.51 11.69
CA ARG A 9 -54.81 44.17 11.54
C ARG A 9 -53.64 44.08 10.52
N GLU A 10 -52.63 43.23 10.65
CA GLU A 10 -52.47 41.93 11.29
C GLU A 10 -50.97 41.55 11.35
N ALA A 11 -50.66 40.58 12.23
CA ALA A 11 -49.56 39.62 12.18
C ALA A 11 -48.10 40.09 11.97
N ARG A 12 -47.34 40.12 13.08
CA ARG A 12 -45.87 40.01 13.07
C ARG A 12 -45.46 38.58 12.74
N GLU A 13 -44.92 38.38 11.54
CA GLU A 13 -44.21 37.17 11.13
C GLU A 13 -42.91 36.99 11.93
N THR A 14 -42.71 35.75 12.34
CA THR A 14 -41.55 35.18 12.99
C THR A 14 -40.33 35.24 12.07
N ARG A 15 -39.28 35.95 12.50
CA ARG A 15 -38.00 36.01 11.79
C ARG A 15 -37.29 34.67 11.97
N GLY A 16 -37.37 33.84 10.94
CA GLY A 16 -36.67 32.56 10.85
C GLY A 16 -35.16 32.74 11.02
N VAL A 17 -34.60 31.95 11.92
CA VAL A 17 -33.16 31.70 12.05
C VAL A 17 -32.71 31.08 10.73
N ARG A 18 -31.81 31.76 10.01
CA ARG A 18 -31.07 31.15 8.90
C ARG A 18 -30.14 30.10 9.50
N GLU A 19 -30.57 28.85 9.46
CA GLU A 19 -29.69 27.70 9.54
C GLU A 19 -28.69 27.79 8.38
N THR A 20 -27.47 28.21 8.69
CA THR A 20 -26.30 27.91 7.86
C THR A 20 -26.15 26.39 7.85
N ARG A 21 -26.73 25.74 6.83
CA ARG A 21 -26.41 24.34 6.52
C ARG A 21 -24.91 24.25 6.33
N GLY A 22 -24.26 23.59 7.30
CA GLY A 22 -22.85 23.34 7.31
C GLY A 22 -22.41 22.71 5.99
N VAL A 23 -21.24 23.12 5.55
CA VAL A 23 -20.46 22.43 4.54
C VAL A 23 -20.20 21.05 5.12
N TRP A 24 -20.99 20.06 4.71
CA TRP A 24 -20.70 18.66 5.01
C TRP A 24 -19.45 18.33 4.20
N GLU A 25 -18.28 18.34 4.85
CA GLU A 25 -17.09 17.70 4.31
C GLU A 25 -17.51 16.28 3.92
N ALA A 26 -17.60 16.03 2.61
CA ALA A 26 -17.87 14.70 2.11
C ALA A 26 -16.70 13.84 2.57
N ARG A 27 -16.94 12.99 3.57
CA ARG A 27 -16.02 11.92 3.92
C ARG A 27 -15.80 11.12 2.63
N GLU A 28 -14.60 11.18 2.08
CA GLU A 28 -14.26 10.41 0.89
C GLU A 28 -14.60 8.95 1.15
N ALA A 29 -15.34 8.35 0.22
CA ALA A 29 -15.75 6.97 0.32
C ALA A 29 -14.50 6.07 0.39
N PRO A 30 -14.55 4.96 1.15
CA PRO A 30 -13.45 4.02 1.18
C PRO A 30 -13.15 3.52 -0.25
N VAL A 31 -11.88 3.57 -0.64
CA VAL A 31 -11.38 3.05 -1.93
C VAL A 31 -10.61 1.78 -1.63
N VAL A 32 -10.98 0.66 -2.27
CA VAL A 32 -10.24 -0.59 -2.19
C VAL A 32 -10.16 -1.18 -3.59
N HIS A 33 -8.94 -1.46 -4.06
CA HIS A 33 -8.66 -2.16 -5.30
C HIS A 33 -8.63 -3.66 -5.01
N GLU A 34 -9.41 -4.45 -5.76
CA GLU A 34 -9.47 -5.92 -5.66
C GLU A 34 -8.20 -6.57 -6.22
N VAL A 35 -7.10 -6.39 -5.50
CA VAL A 35 -5.77 -6.94 -5.83
C VAL A 35 -5.67 -8.35 -5.24
N PRO A 36 -5.23 -9.37 -6.00
CA PRO A 36 -4.99 -10.69 -5.46
C PRO A 36 -3.82 -10.67 -4.45
N TYR A 37 -3.94 -11.44 -3.38
CA TYR A 37 -2.91 -11.53 -2.36
C TYR A 37 -1.85 -12.59 -2.67
N ARG A 38 -0.58 -12.28 -2.43
CA ARG A 38 0.53 -13.24 -2.39
C ARG A 38 1.46 -12.95 -1.20
N ALA A 39 1.74 -14.00 -0.44
CA ALA A 39 2.79 -13.96 0.59
C ALA A 39 4.18 -14.02 -0.04
N GLN A 40 5.22 -13.62 0.71
CA GLN A 40 6.61 -13.79 0.31
C GLN A 40 7.13 -15.22 0.51
N TRP A 41 6.40 -16.03 1.28
CA TRP A 41 6.51 -17.48 1.35
C TRP A 41 5.37 -18.10 0.55
N GLU A 42 5.62 -19.18 -0.18
CA GLU A 42 4.63 -19.83 -1.06
C GLU A 42 3.49 -20.47 -0.26
N SER A 43 3.74 -20.95 0.97
CA SER A 43 2.69 -21.36 1.90
C SER A 43 2.24 -20.23 2.83
N ALA A 44 1.28 -19.41 2.38
CA ALA A 44 0.77 -18.26 3.11
C ALA A 44 0.29 -18.61 4.54
N GLU A 45 -0.37 -19.75 4.71
CA GLU A 45 -0.86 -20.27 6.00
C GLU A 45 0.26 -20.63 7.00
N LEU A 46 1.50 -20.81 6.53
CA LEU A 46 2.64 -21.17 7.39
C LEU A 46 3.49 -19.97 7.81
N VAL A 47 3.16 -18.76 7.33
CA VAL A 47 3.98 -17.55 7.56
C VAL A 47 4.25 -17.31 9.04
N ARG A 48 3.26 -17.48 9.92
CA ARG A 48 3.45 -17.33 11.37
C ARG A 48 4.48 -18.33 11.91
N ALA A 49 4.32 -19.61 11.61
CA ALA A 49 5.24 -20.65 12.07
C ALA A 49 6.68 -20.42 11.58
N ILE A 50 6.85 -19.90 10.35
CA ILE A 50 8.16 -19.56 9.80
C ILE A 50 8.78 -18.36 10.52
N VAL A 51 8.01 -17.28 10.70
CA VAL A 51 8.47 -16.06 11.38
C VAL A 51 8.82 -16.33 12.84
N ASP A 52 8.05 -17.18 13.53
CA ASP A 52 8.26 -17.54 14.94
C ASP A 52 9.35 -18.62 15.12
N GLY A 53 10.01 -19.06 14.04
CA GLY A 53 11.06 -20.07 14.06
C GLY A 53 10.59 -21.49 14.38
N GLN A 54 9.27 -21.74 14.38
CA GLN A 54 8.66 -23.06 14.63
C GLN A 54 8.74 -23.98 13.40
N LEU A 55 8.88 -23.38 12.21
CA LEU A 55 9.06 -24.09 10.95
C LEU A 55 10.22 -23.45 10.18
N ASP A 56 11.19 -24.27 9.77
CA ASP A 56 12.21 -23.81 8.81
C ASP A 56 11.55 -23.52 7.45
N ALA A 57 11.86 -22.37 6.86
CA ALA A 57 11.36 -22.00 5.53
C ALA A 57 11.75 -23.04 4.46
N ALA A 58 12.86 -23.76 4.61
CA ALA A 58 13.23 -24.87 3.71
C ALA A 58 12.22 -26.04 3.76
N ARG A 59 11.39 -26.11 4.81
CA ARG A 59 10.35 -27.14 4.98
C ARG A 59 8.97 -26.66 4.54
N ASP A 60 8.86 -25.48 3.94
CA ASP A 60 7.62 -25.03 3.29
C ASP A 60 7.23 -26.02 2.17
N PRO A 61 6.09 -26.72 2.25
CA PRO A 61 5.74 -27.76 1.30
C PRO A 61 5.55 -27.25 -0.14
N ARG A 62 5.38 -25.92 -0.31
CA ARG A 62 5.20 -25.26 -1.61
C ARG A 62 6.43 -24.52 -2.09
N TRP A 63 7.60 -24.69 -1.45
CA TRP A 63 8.84 -24.02 -1.84
C TRP A 63 9.13 -24.08 -3.35
N GLY A 64 8.85 -25.21 -4.01
CA GLY A 64 9.10 -25.41 -5.45
C GLY A 64 8.27 -24.49 -6.36
N GLN A 65 7.13 -23.97 -5.89
CA GLN A 65 6.29 -23.03 -6.64
C GLN A 65 6.96 -21.66 -6.81
N SER A 66 7.94 -21.35 -5.96
CA SER A 66 8.73 -20.12 -6.05
C SER A 66 9.65 -20.09 -7.27
N GLY A 67 9.92 -21.25 -7.88
CA GLY A 67 10.93 -21.43 -8.93
C GLY A 67 12.36 -21.58 -8.42
N ALA A 68 12.57 -21.77 -7.12
CA ALA A 68 13.89 -22.10 -6.57
C ALA A 68 14.34 -23.50 -7.01
N ALA A 69 15.65 -23.68 -7.16
CA ALA A 69 16.26 -24.96 -7.52
C ALA A 69 16.32 -25.92 -6.32
N THR A 70 16.46 -25.39 -5.10
CA THR A 70 16.50 -26.18 -3.87
C THR A 70 15.68 -25.53 -2.74
N PRO A 71 15.28 -26.31 -1.73
CA PRO A 71 14.62 -25.76 -0.54
C PRO A 71 15.47 -24.73 0.20
N GLU A 72 16.79 -24.88 0.21
CA GLU A 72 17.73 -23.97 0.89
C GLU A 72 17.83 -22.64 0.15
N GLU A 73 17.84 -22.65 -1.19
CA GLU A 73 17.77 -21.43 -2.00
C GLU A 73 16.46 -20.69 -1.72
N TYR A 74 15.34 -21.41 -1.70
CA TYR A 74 14.05 -20.83 -1.34
C TYR A 74 14.07 -20.25 0.07
N ALA A 75 14.57 -21.00 1.06
CA ALA A 75 14.65 -20.55 2.43
C ALA A 75 15.45 -19.25 2.52
N TRP A 76 16.60 -19.15 1.86
CA TRP A 76 17.39 -17.93 1.84
C TRP A 76 16.64 -16.77 1.17
N TRP A 77 16.06 -16.97 0.00
CA TRP A 77 15.38 -15.88 -0.70
C TRP A 77 14.08 -15.44 -0.04
N SER A 78 13.27 -16.35 0.48
CA SER A 78 11.91 -16.09 0.96
C SER A 78 11.83 -14.99 2.02
N TRP A 79 12.85 -14.81 2.86
CA TRP A 79 12.97 -13.69 3.82
C TRP A 79 13.13 -12.30 3.18
N ARG A 80 13.50 -12.24 1.90
CA ARG A 80 13.91 -11.04 1.17
C ARG A 80 12.94 -10.65 0.06
N LEU A 81 11.91 -11.47 -0.19
CA LEU A 81 11.01 -11.33 -1.35
C LEU A 81 9.82 -10.39 -1.16
N CYS A 82 9.70 -9.65 -0.05
CA CYS A 82 8.54 -8.78 0.20
C CYS A 82 8.21 -7.84 -0.98
N GLY A 83 9.22 -7.20 -1.58
CA GLY A 83 9.01 -6.34 -2.75
C GLY A 83 8.67 -7.12 -4.03
N VAL A 84 9.22 -8.33 -4.22
CA VAL A 84 8.84 -9.21 -5.34
C VAL A 84 7.40 -9.70 -5.17
N ALA A 85 6.98 -10.07 -3.97
CA ALA A 85 5.60 -10.45 -3.69
C ALA A 85 4.63 -9.28 -3.98
N CYS A 86 4.98 -8.06 -3.56
CA CYS A 86 4.21 -6.85 -3.92
C CYS A 86 4.12 -6.66 -5.44
N LEU A 87 5.23 -6.87 -6.16
CA LEU A 87 5.21 -6.84 -7.62
C LEU A 87 4.27 -7.90 -8.17
N ARG A 88 4.41 -9.17 -7.76
CA ARG A 88 3.57 -10.28 -8.26
C ARG A 88 2.08 -9.98 -8.10
N MET A 89 1.67 -9.39 -6.98
CA MET A 89 0.28 -8.95 -6.75
C MET A 89 -0.17 -7.87 -7.75
N ALA A 90 0.66 -6.86 -8.00
CA ALA A 90 0.36 -5.81 -8.98
C ALA A 90 0.33 -6.35 -10.43
N LEU A 91 1.28 -7.23 -10.79
CA LEU A 91 1.33 -7.89 -12.10
C LEU A 91 0.06 -8.69 -12.36
N GLU A 92 -0.36 -9.49 -11.38
CA GLU A 92 -1.56 -10.31 -11.49
C GLU A 92 -2.84 -9.46 -11.51
N HIS A 93 -2.88 -8.37 -10.76
CA HIS A 93 -4.01 -7.43 -10.78
C HIS A 93 -4.23 -6.80 -12.16
N TRP A 94 -3.16 -6.34 -12.83
CA TRP A 94 -3.29 -5.63 -14.11
C TRP A 94 -3.14 -6.50 -15.36
N TRP A 95 -2.43 -7.62 -15.28
CA TRP A 95 -2.20 -8.51 -16.43
C TRP A 95 -2.76 -9.92 -16.26
N GLY A 96 -3.29 -10.26 -15.08
CA GLY A 96 -3.83 -11.60 -14.80
C GLY A 96 -2.76 -12.70 -14.69
N VAL A 97 -1.48 -12.36 -14.86
CA VAL A 97 -0.37 -13.31 -14.84
C VAL A 97 0.87 -12.72 -14.18
N THR A 98 1.71 -13.59 -13.62
CA THR A 98 2.96 -13.20 -12.99
C THR A 98 3.99 -14.33 -13.07
N PRO A 99 5.28 -14.04 -13.31
CA PRO A 99 6.33 -15.06 -13.21
C PRO A 99 6.50 -15.60 -11.78
N THR A 100 7.33 -16.62 -11.66
CA THR A 100 7.74 -17.15 -10.36
C THR A 100 8.53 -16.11 -9.56
N ALA A 101 8.54 -16.23 -8.23
CA ALA A 101 9.25 -15.28 -7.38
C ALA A 101 10.75 -15.25 -7.70
N MET A 102 11.36 -16.41 -7.98
CA MET A 102 12.79 -16.50 -8.29
C MET A 102 13.14 -15.92 -9.65
N ALA A 103 12.28 -16.07 -10.65
CA ALA A 103 12.48 -15.42 -11.96
C ALA A 103 12.51 -13.89 -11.81
N LEU A 104 11.53 -13.31 -11.09
CA LEU A 104 11.50 -11.87 -10.82
C LEU A 104 12.68 -11.42 -9.94
N ALA A 105 13.08 -12.21 -8.96
CA ALA A 105 14.23 -11.91 -8.11
C ALA A 105 15.53 -11.86 -8.93
N ALA A 106 15.74 -12.81 -9.85
CA ALA A 106 16.88 -12.83 -10.76
C ALA A 106 16.89 -11.61 -11.68
N GLU A 107 15.75 -11.25 -12.26
CA GLU A 107 15.62 -10.02 -13.06
C GLU A 107 15.92 -8.76 -12.23
N CYS A 108 15.46 -8.70 -10.97
CA CYS A 108 15.76 -7.61 -10.05
C CYS A 108 17.26 -7.53 -9.69
N VAL A 109 17.95 -8.66 -9.56
CA VAL A 109 19.43 -8.67 -9.40
C VAL A 109 20.10 -8.10 -10.64
N ALA A 110 19.72 -8.56 -11.84
CA ALA A 110 20.28 -8.09 -13.10
C ALA A 110 20.05 -6.58 -13.33
N ALA A 111 18.93 -6.05 -12.83
CA ALA A 111 18.61 -4.62 -12.89
C ALA A 111 19.21 -3.77 -11.76
N GLY A 112 19.97 -4.36 -10.83
CA GLY A 112 20.54 -3.66 -9.68
C GLY A 112 19.51 -3.26 -8.61
N ALA A 113 18.28 -3.79 -8.68
CA ALA A 113 17.24 -3.63 -7.68
C ALA A 113 17.48 -4.51 -6.45
N TYR A 114 18.20 -5.63 -6.62
CA TYR A 114 18.78 -6.39 -5.53
C TYR A 114 20.30 -6.38 -5.66
N VAL A 115 20.99 -6.02 -4.58
CA VAL A 115 22.45 -5.97 -4.55
C VAL A 115 22.95 -6.92 -3.47
N ARG A 116 23.75 -7.91 -3.90
CA ARG A 116 24.48 -8.79 -2.99
C ARG A 116 25.58 -8.01 -2.29
N ASP A 117 25.71 -8.26 -1.00
CA ASP A 117 26.74 -7.71 -0.14
C ASP A 117 27.34 -8.87 0.68
N GLY A 118 28.39 -9.48 0.12
CA GLY A 118 28.91 -10.76 0.58
C GLY A 118 27.85 -11.87 0.55
N GLU A 119 27.62 -12.50 1.70
CA GLU A 119 26.57 -13.52 1.91
C GLU A 119 25.17 -12.93 2.16
N SER A 120 25.07 -11.61 2.26
CA SER A 120 23.82 -10.90 2.50
C SER A 120 23.25 -10.29 1.22
N LEU A 121 21.99 -9.90 1.28
CA LEU A 121 21.33 -9.12 0.23
C LEU A 121 20.84 -7.84 0.87
N ARG A 122 21.22 -6.70 0.31
CA ARG A 122 20.58 -5.44 0.70
C ARG A 122 19.10 -5.53 0.34
N GLY A 123 18.26 -4.92 1.18
CA GLY A 123 16.84 -4.78 0.87
C GLY A 123 16.65 -4.15 -0.51
N LEU A 124 15.51 -4.44 -1.14
CA LEU A 124 15.19 -3.99 -2.49
C LEU A 124 15.44 -2.48 -2.65
N VAL A 125 16.24 -2.11 -3.63
CA VAL A 125 16.63 -0.73 -3.90
C VAL A 125 15.55 -0.08 -4.76
N HIS A 126 14.87 0.93 -4.21
CA HIS A 126 13.60 1.41 -4.77
C HIS A 126 13.73 2.00 -6.18
N ALA A 127 14.73 2.86 -6.43
CA ALA A 127 14.85 3.55 -7.72
C ALA A 127 15.23 2.60 -8.87
N PRO A 128 16.25 1.73 -8.76
CA PRO A 128 16.51 0.70 -9.77
C PRO A 128 15.33 -0.25 -9.97
N PHE A 129 14.61 -0.60 -8.90
CA PHE A 129 13.41 -1.42 -9.02
C PHE A 129 12.30 -0.73 -9.81
N ALA A 130 12.00 0.55 -9.54
CA ALA A 130 10.98 1.30 -10.27
C ALA A 130 11.35 1.39 -11.77
N ASP A 131 12.63 1.61 -12.08
CA ASP A 131 13.12 1.64 -13.45
C ASP A 131 13.02 0.27 -14.14
N TYR A 132 13.36 -0.82 -13.43
CA TYR A 132 13.12 -2.18 -13.91
C TYR A 132 11.65 -2.42 -14.23
N VAL A 133 10.74 -2.09 -13.30
CA VAL A 133 9.30 -2.30 -13.47
C VAL A 133 8.78 -1.57 -14.70
N ARG A 134 9.19 -0.31 -14.89
CA ARG A 134 8.84 0.48 -16.07
C ARG A 134 9.33 -0.14 -17.36
N ARG A 135 10.62 -0.52 -17.43
CA ARG A 135 11.22 -1.02 -18.69
C ARG A 135 10.74 -2.42 -19.05
N ARG A 136 10.66 -3.33 -18.08
CA ARG A 136 10.32 -4.74 -18.30
C ARG A 136 8.83 -4.94 -18.56
N TRP A 137 8.00 -4.11 -17.95
CA TRP A 137 6.57 -4.35 -17.91
C TRP A 137 5.69 -3.21 -18.41
N GLY A 138 6.26 -2.04 -18.75
CA GLY A 138 5.51 -0.91 -19.29
C GLY A 138 4.62 -0.18 -18.28
N LEU A 139 4.69 -0.51 -16.98
CA LEU A 139 3.97 0.22 -15.94
C LEU A 139 4.55 1.61 -15.76
N VAL A 140 3.71 2.51 -15.26
CA VAL A 140 4.22 3.72 -14.65
C VAL A 140 4.73 3.35 -13.25
N ALA A 141 6.01 3.61 -12.99
CA ALA A 141 6.63 3.31 -11.71
C ALA A 141 7.63 4.40 -11.31
N TRP A 142 7.56 4.85 -10.06
CA TRP A 142 8.54 5.79 -9.51
C TRP A 142 8.70 5.64 -7.99
N ALA A 143 9.94 5.73 -7.54
CA ALA A 143 10.29 5.75 -6.14
C ALA A 143 10.39 7.20 -5.65
N ARG A 144 9.74 7.53 -4.54
CA ARG A 144 9.84 8.85 -3.92
C ARG A 144 9.51 8.81 -2.43
N GLU A 145 9.83 9.90 -1.75
CA GLU A 145 9.26 10.17 -0.44
C GLU A 145 7.77 10.53 -0.59
N LEU A 146 6.96 10.03 0.35
CA LEU A 146 5.52 10.23 0.38
C LEU A 146 5.10 10.45 1.82
N THR A 147 4.25 11.44 2.04
CA THR A 147 3.48 11.56 3.29
C THR A 147 2.35 10.51 3.29
N PRO A 148 1.81 10.12 4.46
CA PRO A 148 0.64 9.25 4.52
C PRO A 148 -0.55 9.76 3.70
N ALA A 149 -0.79 11.08 3.70
CA ALA A 149 -1.83 11.71 2.88
C ALA A 149 -1.58 11.54 1.38
N GLN A 150 -0.32 11.67 0.93
CA GLN A 150 0.03 11.41 -0.47
C GLN A 150 -0.12 9.93 -0.82
N VAL A 151 0.22 8.99 0.07
CA VAL A 151 -0.06 7.56 -0.15
C VAL A 151 -1.56 7.33 -0.37
N ALA A 152 -2.42 7.90 0.48
CA ALA A 152 -3.86 7.80 0.33
C ALA A 152 -4.34 8.38 -1.02
N ALA A 153 -3.84 9.56 -1.40
CA ALA A 153 -4.19 10.21 -2.67
C ALA A 153 -3.79 9.37 -3.89
N GLU A 154 -2.62 8.71 -3.87
CA GLU A 154 -2.23 7.79 -4.95
C GLU A 154 -3.22 6.63 -5.07
N VAL A 155 -3.63 6.05 -3.93
CA VAL A 155 -4.57 4.94 -3.88
C VAL A 155 -5.95 5.37 -4.38
N VAL A 156 -6.46 6.53 -3.95
CA VAL A 156 -7.71 7.11 -4.46
C VAL A 156 -7.64 7.33 -5.97
N GLY A 157 -6.49 7.77 -6.48
CA GLY A 157 -6.23 7.95 -7.91
C GLY A 157 -6.07 6.67 -8.73
N GLY A 158 -6.43 5.50 -8.19
CA GLY A 158 -6.40 4.22 -8.91
C GLY A 158 -5.02 3.54 -8.95
N ARG A 159 -4.06 3.99 -8.14
CA ARG A 159 -2.68 3.49 -8.15
C ARG A 159 -2.44 2.57 -6.96
N LEU A 160 -1.44 1.70 -7.08
CA LEU A 160 -0.95 0.89 -5.98
C LEU A 160 0.35 1.49 -5.45
N VAL A 161 0.60 1.39 -4.15
CA VAL A 161 1.83 1.94 -3.56
C VAL A 161 2.54 0.88 -2.74
N MET A 162 3.76 0.51 -3.13
CA MET A 162 4.63 -0.28 -2.27
C MET A 162 5.20 0.65 -1.20
N VAL A 163 4.77 0.51 0.06
CA VAL A 163 5.19 1.38 1.16
C VAL A 163 6.26 0.69 2.01
N SER A 164 7.33 1.42 2.32
CA SER A 164 8.39 0.88 3.18
C SER A 164 8.06 1.05 4.65
N VAL A 165 7.92 -0.07 5.34
CA VAL A 165 7.48 -0.15 6.74
C VAL A 165 8.41 -1.05 7.54
N HIS A 166 8.32 -1.00 8.87
CA HIS A 166 8.99 -1.96 9.74
C HIS A 166 8.25 -3.32 9.72
N PRO A 167 8.96 -4.47 9.76
CA PRO A 167 8.32 -5.79 9.75
C PRO A 167 7.34 -6.05 10.90
N SER A 168 7.44 -5.36 12.04
CA SER A 168 6.49 -5.50 13.16
C SER A 168 5.08 -5.00 12.83
N ILE A 169 4.85 -4.40 11.66
CA ILE A 169 3.50 -4.11 11.15
C ILE A 169 2.63 -5.38 11.00
N ARG A 170 3.22 -6.59 11.10
CA ARG A 170 2.48 -7.85 11.28
C ARG A 170 1.53 -7.83 12.48
N GLU A 171 1.85 -7.02 13.48
CA GLU A 171 1.09 -6.83 14.71
C GLU A 171 0.97 -5.32 15.00
N PRO A 172 0.03 -4.60 14.34
CA PRO A 172 -0.08 -3.14 14.44
C PRO A 172 -0.28 -2.59 15.85
N ASP A 173 -0.87 -3.41 16.74
CA ASP A 173 -1.12 -3.07 18.14
C ASP A 173 0.02 -3.53 19.08
N GLY A 174 1.09 -4.11 18.54
CA GLY A 174 2.28 -4.53 19.26
C GLY A 174 3.18 -3.37 19.72
N PRO A 175 4.37 -3.67 20.27
CA PRO A 175 5.30 -2.66 20.78
C PRO A 175 5.86 -1.76 19.66
N GLU A 176 6.30 -0.57 20.04
CA GLU A 176 6.93 0.40 19.12
C GLU A 176 8.18 -0.22 18.48
N PRO A 177 8.33 -0.15 17.15
CA PRO A 177 9.50 -0.70 16.48
C PRO A 177 10.77 0.09 16.80
N VAL A 178 11.90 -0.61 16.92
CA VAL A 178 13.22 -0.01 17.18
C VAL A 178 13.71 0.93 16.08
N ARG A 179 13.14 0.81 14.87
CA ARG A 179 13.39 1.68 13.71
C ARG A 179 12.22 1.58 12.72
N ARG A 180 12.22 2.43 11.70
CA ARG A 180 11.25 2.37 10.58
C ARG A 180 11.84 1.63 9.37
N GLY A 181 10.99 1.13 8.48
CA GLY A 181 11.38 0.55 7.19
C GLY A 181 11.99 -0.86 7.25
N GLY A 182 12.54 -1.32 6.12
CA GLY A 182 13.16 -2.66 5.99
C GLY A 182 12.22 -3.78 5.54
N HIS A 183 10.93 -3.48 5.38
CA HIS A 183 9.92 -4.34 4.76
C HIS A 183 9.12 -3.53 3.73
N LEU A 184 8.53 -4.21 2.75
CA LEU A 184 7.62 -3.61 1.77
C LEU A 184 6.25 -4.30 1.86
N VAL A 185 5.21 -3.48 1.94
CA VAL A 185 3.81 -3.91 1.84
C VAL A 185 3.14 -3.13 0.71
N LEU A 186 2.08 -3.68 0.14
CA LEU A 186 1.35 -3.06 -0.96
C LEU A 186 0.10 -2.38 -0.43
N ALA A 187 0.03 -1.05 -0.51
CA ALA A 187 -1.21 -0.32 -0.28
C ALA A 187 -2.16 -0.57 -1.46
N VAL A 188 -3.32 -1.15 -1.13
CA VAL A 188 -4.37 -1.55 -2.08
C VAL A 188 -5.68 -0.81 -1.83
N GLY A 189 -5.79 -0.08 -0.73
CA GLY A 189 -6.97 0.70 -0.42
C GLY A 189 -6.73 1.69 0.71
N THR A 190 -7.69 2.57 0.93
CA THR A 190 -7.68 3.56 2.00
C THR A 190 -9.09 3.84 2.47
N THR A 191 -9.24 4.12 3.75
CA THR A 191 -10.44 4.70 4.35
C THR A 191 -10.07 5.96 5.12
N ASP A 192 -11.07 6.66 5.64
CA ASP A 192 -10.92 7.78 6.57
C ASP A 192 -10.01 7.50 7.79
N THR A 193 -9.90 6.23 8.18
CA THR A 193 -9.31 5.80 9.45
C THR A 193 -8.15 4.82 9.30
N ALA A 194 -7.98 4.20 8.13
CA ALA A 194 -6.95 3.19 7.92
C ALA A 194 -6.40 3.16 6.48
N LEU A 195 -5.13 2.77 6.37
CA LEU A 195 -4.56 2.25 5.13
C LEU A 195 -4.93 0.77 5.02
N VAL A 196 -5.38 0.33 3.84
CA VAL A 196 -5.64 -1.08 3.54
C VAL A 196 -4.45 -1.63 2.76
N ILE A 197 -3.80 -2.66 3.29
CA ILE A 197 -2.59 -3.23 2.73
C ILE A 197 -2.72 -4.72 2.45
N HIS A 198 -1.97 -5.18 1.46
CA HIS A 198 -1.48 -6.55 1.40
C HIS A 198 -0.07 -6.59 2.00
N ASN A 199 0.12 -7.34 3.08
CA ASN A 199 1.41 -7.52 3.72
C ASN A 199 1.96 -8.92 3.37
N PRO A 200 3.00 -9.01 2.52
CA PRO A 200 3.56 -10.30 2.11
C PRO A 200 4.06 -11.19 3.25
N SER A 201 4.32 -10.62 4.41
CA SER A 201 4.77 -11.35 5.60
C SER A 201 3.75 -11.33 6.74
N GLY A 202 2.53 -10.92 6.45
CA GLY A 202 1.43 -10.84 7.42
C GLY A 202 1.05 -12.21 7.94
N PHE A 203 0.39 -12.22 9.10
CA PHE A 203 -0.07 -13.45 9.72
C PHE A 203 -1.43 -13.90 9.17
N PRO A 204 -1.62 -15.21 8.90
CA PRO A 204 -2.84 -15.72 8.29
C PRO A 204 -4.09 -15.35 9.08
N GLY A 205 -5.12 -14.87 8.40
CA GLY A 205 -6.38 -14.45 9.04
C GLY A 205 -6.30 -13.14 9.83
N GLU A 206 -5.13 -12.51 9.92
CA GLU A 206 -4.91 -11.31 10.73
C GLU A 206 -4.42 -10.14 9.87
N THR A 207 -3.22 -10.25 9.30
CA THR A 207 -2.52 -9.13 8.69
C THR A 207 -2.02 -9.40 7.28
N GLN A 208 -2.52 -10.43 6.58
CA GLN A 208 -2.10 -10.77 5.21
C GLN A 208 -2.78 -9.92 4.13
N ALA A 209 -4.03 -10.26 3.81
CA ALA A 209 -4.78 -9.67 2.72
C ALA A 209 -5.76 -8.63 3.26
N PHE A 210 -5.84 -7.48 2.59
CA PHE A 210 -6.73 -6.36 2.94
C PHE A 210 -6.64 -5.95 4.41
N ALA A 211 -5.45 -6.08 4.99
CA ALA A 211 -5.18 -5.77 6.38
C ALA A 211 -5.34 -4.26 6.59
N ARG A 212 -6.12 -3.89 7.61
CA ARG A 212 -6.41 -2.48 7.90
C ARG A 212 -5.43 -1.99 8.97
N VAL A 213 -4.53 -1.09 8.58
CA VAL A 213 -3.59 -0.44 9.49
C VAL A 213 -4.11 0.95 9.83
N PRO A 214 -4.51 1.23 11.08
CA PRO A 214 -5.01 2.54 11.45
C PRO A 214 -4.00 3.65 11.13
N TRP A 215 -4.44 4.75 10.52
CA TRP A 215 -3.55 5.86 10.15
C TRP A 215 -2.76 6.41 11.35
N ARG A 216 -3.39 6.43 12.53
CA ARG A 216 -2.79 6.81 13.81
C ARG A 216 -1.60 5.93 14.24
N ALA A 217 -1.58 4.67 13.79
CA ALA A 217 -0.52 3.71 14.12
C ALA A 217 0.49 3.56 12.98
N PHE A 218 0.07 3.79 11.72
CA PHE A 218 0.89 3.60 10.52
C PHE A 218 2.24 4.33 10.58
N GLY A 219 2.26 5.56 11.10
CA GLY A 219 3.46 6.39 11.23
C GLY A 219 4.58 5.77 12.07
N ARG A 220 4.27 4.84 12.98
CA ARG A 220 5.24 4.11 13.81
C ARG A 220 6.14 3.21 12.97
N PHE A 221 5.57 2.59 11.93
CA PHE A 221 6.26 1.64 11.07
C PHE A 221 6.85 2.30 9.82
N TYR A 222 6.19 3.35 9.31
CA TYR A 222 6.40 3.89 7.98
C TYR A 222 7.67 4.75 7.83
N ALA A 223 8.52 4.38 6.88
CA ALA A 223 9.81 5.04 6.63
C ALA A 223 9.72 6.28 5.72
N GLY A 224 8.52 6.82 5.42
CA GLY A 224 8.36 8.03 4.60
C GLY A 224 8.65 7.85 3.10
N ARG A 225 8.80 6.61 2.64
CA ARG A 225 9.21 6.28 1.26
C ARG A 225 8.32 5.20 0.65
N GLY A 226 8.06 5.32 -0.64
CA GLY A 226 7.27 4.34 -1.38
C GLY A 226 7.64 4.26 -2.86
N ILE A 227 7.12 3.24 -3.52
CA ILE A 227 7.18 3.05 -4.97
C ILE A 227 5.73 3.04 -5.47
N VAL A 228 5.36 4.05 -6.24
CA VAL A 228 4.03 4.14 -6.85
C VAL A 228 4.04 3.31 -8.11
N LEU A 229 2.98 2.53 -8.32
CA LEU A 229 2.75 1.67 -9.47
C LEU A 229 1.39 2.03 -10.09
N ALA A 230 1.33 2.11 -11.41
CA ALA A 230 0.09 2.33 -12.15
C ALA A 230 0.10 1.59 -13.50
N PRO A 231 -1.06 1.18 -14.03
CA PRO A 231 -1.14 0.60 -15.37
C PRO A 231 -0.71 1.63 -16.43
N PRO A 232 -0.31 1.19 -17.64
CA PRO A 232 0.01 2.11 -18.73
C PRO A 232 -1.19 3.03 -19.03
N GLY A 233 -0.93 4.30 -19.36
CA GLY A 233 -1.99 5.26 -19.67
C GLY A 233 -2.71 5.87 -18.45
N ALA A 234 -2.32 5.51 -17.22
CA ALA A 234 -2.65 6.31 -16.05
C ALA A 234 -1.91 7.65 -16.14
N ASP A 235 -2.63 8.70 -16.54
CA ASP A 235 -2.07 10.02 -16.82
C ASP A 235 -1.33 10.64 -15.63
N ARG A 236 -0.26 11.39 -15.93
CA ARG A 236 0.53 12.18 -14.95
C ARG A 236 -0.17 13.45 -14.45
N GLN A 237 -1.39 13.74 -14.91
CA GLN A 237 -2.02 15.05 -14.78
C GLN A 237 -2.64 15.27 -13.39
N GLU A 238 -1.82 15.45 -12.35
CA GLU A 238 -2.28 16.12 -11.12
C GLU A 238 -1.16 16.66 -10.20
N LEU A 239 0.09 16.74 -10.65
CA LEU A 239 1.22 17.22 -9.82
C LEU A 239 1.87 18.52 -10.31
N SER A 240 1.19 19.31 -11.16
CA SER A 240 1.67 20.64 -11.58
C SER A 240 0.77 21.80 -11.15
N GLY A 241 0.00 21.63 -10.07
CA GLY A 241 -0.68 22.74 -9.42
C GLY A 241 0.26 23.55 -8.53
N SER A 242 1.17 24.33 -9.11
CA SER A 242 1.74 25.50 -8.43
C SER A 242 0.94 26.74 -8.84
N PRO A 243 0.38 27.50 -7.90
CA PRO A 243 -0.20 28.80 -8.21
C PRO A 243 0.95 29.80 -8.31
N THR A 244 1.38 30.13 -9.53
CA THR A 244 2.01 31.42 -9.77
C THR A 244 0.90 32.43 -10.04
N GLY A 245 0.80 33.40 -9.14
CA GLY A 245 0.10 34.66 -9.40
C GLY A 245 0.82 35.55 -10.39
#